data_AF-A0A3D0C2U3-F1
#
_entry.id   AF-A0A3D0C2U3-F1
#
_cell.length_a   1.000
_cell.length_b   1.000
_cell.length_c   1.000
_cell.angle_alpha   90.00
_cell.angle_beta   90.00
_cell.angle_gamma   90.00
#
_symmetry.space_group_name_H-M   'P 1'
#
loop_
_entity.id
_entity.type
_entity.pdbx_description
1 polymer ?
#
loop_
_entity_poly.entity_id
_entity_poly.type
_entity_poly.pdbx_seq_one_letter_code
_entity_poly.pdbx_strand_id
1 'polypeptide(L)'
;FDRLVKNMRGMMDRLRVQERLIMKHCVSAGMPKTTFIKIFPGNETSKEWFDAEKSAGNPYSDKLGNVEHDVERCIYKLNQIEEETHLNIHGIKDINRRMSIGEAKARRAKKEMVEANLRLVISIAKKYTNRGLQFLDL
;
A
#
# COMPACT_ATOMS: atom_id res chain seq x y z
N PHE A 1 -1.16 -2.13 -19.92
CA PHE A 1 -0.98 -2.87 -18.66
C PHE A 1 -0.42 -1.97 -17.56
N ASP A 2 0.72 -1.30 -17.78
CA ASP A 2 1.39 -0.44 -16.79
C ASP A 2 0.50 0.67 -16.19
N ARG A 3 -0.37 1.27 -17.01
CA ARG A 3 -1.35 2.27 -16.54
C ARG A 3 -2.29 1.70 -15.46
N LEU A 4 -2.78 0.47 -15.64
CA LEU A 4 -3.69 -0.17 -14.68
C LEU A 4 -2.97 -0.47 -13.36
N VAL A 5 -1.75 -0.99 -13.43
CA VAL A 5 -0.89 -1.24 -12.28
C VAL A 5 -0.61 0.07 -11.52
N LYS A 6 -0.28 1.15 -12.23
CA LYS A 6 -0.02 2.46 -11.63
C LYS A 6 -1.27 3.00 -10.93
N ASN A 7 -2.44 2.88 -11.56
CA ASN A 7 -3.71 3.30 -10.96
C ASN A 7 -4.02 2.51 -9.67
N MET A 8 -3.85 1.18 -9.69
CA MET A 8 -4.07 0.35 -8.52
C MET A 8 -3.11 0.66 -7.37
N ARG A 9 -1.84 0.95 -7.66
CA ARG A 9 -0.90 1.42 -6.63
C ARG A 9 -1.31 2.78 -6.07
N GLY A 10 -1.67 3.73 -6.92
CA GLY A 10 -2.16 5.03 -6.48
C GLY A 10 -3.38 4.93 -5.57
N MET A 11 -4.31 4.01 -5.88
CA MET A 11 -5.46 3.73 -5.02
C MET A 11 -5.05 3.17 -3.67
N MET A 12 -4.13 2.20 -3.65
CA MET A 12 -3.61 1.63 -2.41
C MET A 12 -2.83 2.64 -1.57
N ASP A 13 -2.14 3.59 -2.18
CA ASP A 13 -1.46 4.66 -1.47
C ASP A 13 -2.49 5.60 -0.82
N ARG A 14 -3.56 5.99 -1.53
CA ARG A 14 -4.68 6.77 -0.97
C ARG A 14 -5.30 6.07 0.25
N LEU A 15 -5.58 4.77 0.13
CA LEU A 15 -6.12 3.92 1.19
C LEU A 15 -5.19 3.92 2.40
N ARG A 16 -3.91 3.56 2.22
CA ARG A 16 -2.92 3.51 3.30
C ARG A 16 -2.71 4.85 3.99
N VAL A 17 -2.83 5.96 3.27
CA VAL A 17 -2.77 7.29 3.88
C VAL A 17 -3.93 7.48 4.85
N GLN A 18 -5.17 7.10 4.50
CA GLN A 18 -6.30 7.23 5.43
C GLN A 18 -6.13 6.33 6.65
N GLU A 19 -5.74 5.06 6.48
CA GLU A 19 -5.49 4.14 7.60
C GLU A 19 -4.45 4.68 8.59
N ARG A 20 -3.35 5.24 8.06
CA ARG A 20 -2.29 5.84 8.89
C ARG A 20 -2.77 7.08 9.61
N LEU A 21 -3.59 7.91 8.98
CA LEU A 21 -4.18 9.08 9.62
C LEU A 21 -5.11 8.67 10.75
N ILE A 22 -6.03 7.73 10.51
CA ILE A 22 -6.92 7.19 11.55
C ILE A 22 -6.10 6.66 12.73
N MET A 23 -5.10 5.82 12.46
CA MET A 23 -4.21 5.31 13.51
C MET A 23 -3.52 6.45 14.27
N LYS A 24 -3.00 7.45 13.57
CA LYS A 24 -2.32 8.60 14.19
C LYS A 24 -3.28 9.38 15.09
N HIS A 25 -4.50 9.67 14.64
CA HIS A 25 -5.50 10.38 15.42
C HIS A 25 -5.87 9.61 16.70
N CYS A 26 -6.20 8.32 16.58
CA CYS A 26 -6.53 7.47 17.73
C CYS A 26 -5.36 7.36 18.72
N VAL A 27 -4.13 7.12 18.23
CA VAL A 27 -2.95 7.02 19.09
C VAL A 27 -2.62 8.35 19.76
N SER A 28 -2.82 9.48 19.06
CA SER A 28 -2.62 10.82 19.65
C SER A 28 -3.64 11.15 20.75
N ALA A 29 -4.85 10.57 20.68
CA ALA A 29 -5.85 10.65 21.73
C ALA A 29 -5.54 9.73 22.94
N GLY A 30 -4.47 8.93 22.86
CA GLY A 30 -4.02 8.06 23.95
C GLY A 30 -4.43 6.60 23.81
N MET A 31 -5.06 6.19 22.70
CA MET A 31 -5.34 4.79 22.44
C MET A 31 -4.03 4.01 22.21
N PRO A 32 -3.79 2.89 22.89
CA PRO A 32 -2.64 2.05 22.61
C PRO A 32 -2.67 1.51 21.17
N LYS A 33 -1.55 1.60 20.47
CA LYS A 33 -1.42 1.09 19.08
C LYS A 33 -1.77 -0.40 18.97
N THR A 34 -1.47 -1.18 20.00
CA THR A 34 -1.80 -2.62 20.07
C THR A 34 -3.31 -2.87 20.08
N THR A 35 -4.07 -2.03 20.78
CA THR A 35 -5.54 -2.06 20.78
C THR A 35 -6.09 -1.70 19.42
N PHE A 36 -5.59 -0.60 18.82
CA PHE A 36 -6.00 -0.17 17.48
C PHE A 36 -5.81 -1.27 16.42
N ILE A 37 -4.64 -1.93 16.40
CA ILE A 37 -4.34 -3.00 15.43
C ILE A 37 -5.26 -4.22 15.58
N LYS A 38 -5.84 -4.44 16.76
CA LYS A 38 -6.80 -5.53 16.97
C LYS A 38 -8.21 -5.20 16.51
N ILE A 39 -8.63 -3.94 16.62
CA ILE A 39 -10.02 -3.51 16.42
C ILE A 39 -10.27 -2.99 15.01
N PHE A 40 -9.32 -2.22 14.46
CA PHE A 40 -9.50 -1.51 13.20
C PHE A 40 -9.63 -2.43 11.97
N PRO A 41 -8.81 -3.50 11.81
CA PRO A 41 -8.93 -4.37 10.64
C PRO A 41 -10.30 -5.07 10.59
N GLY A 42 -10.96 -5.01 9.43
CA GLY A 42 -12.31 -5.54 9.22
C GLY A 42 -13.43 -4.52 9.43
N ASN A 43 -13.13 -3.36 10.03
CA ASN A 43 -14.09 -2.30 10.32
C ASN A 43 -13.71 -0.96 9.63
N GLU A 44 -12.86 -0.99 8.60
CA GLU A 44 -12.20 0.20 8.06
C GLU A 44 -13.16 1.26 7.52
N THR A 45 -14.36 0.86 7.10
CA THR A 45 -15.38 1.73 6.50
C THR A 45 -16.57 2.06 7.40
N SER A 46 -16.63 1.44 8.57
CA SER A 46 -17.68 1.70 9.56
C SER A 46 -17.18 2.62 10.67
N LYS A 47 -18.06 3.46 11.20
CA LYS A 47 -17.80 4.28 12.41
C LYS A 47 -18.10 3.51 13.71
N GLU A 48 -18.79 2.37 13.62
CA GLU A 48 -19.30 1.63 14.77
C GLU A 48 -18.19 1.23 15.75
N TRP A 49 -17.02 0.80 15.25
CA TRP A 49 -15.88 0.45 16.11
C TRP A 49 -15.34 1.66 16.88
N PHE A 50 -15.40 2.85 16.27
CA PHE A 50 -14.92 4.08 16.88
C PHE A 50 -15.89 4.56 17.96
N ASP A 51 -17.19 4.53 17.69
CA ASP A 51 -18.22 4.89 18.66
C ASP A 51 -18.28 3.91 19.84
N ALA A 52 -18.02 2.62 19.59
CA ALA A 52 -17.87 1.61 20.64
C ALA A 52 -16.68 1.94 21.56
N GLU A 53 -15.51 2.27 21.01
CA GLU A 53 -14.33 2.65 21.80
C GLU A 53 -14.50 3.99 22.53
N LYS A 54 -15.24 4.93 21.95
CA LYS A 54 -15.63 6.19 22.59
C LYS A 54 -16.54 5.96 23.80
N SER A 55 -17.36 4.92 23.76
CA SER A 55 -18.33 4.59 24.82
C SER A 55 -17.81 3.54 25.83
N ALA A 56 -16.62 2.97 25.60
CA ALA A 56 -16.06 1.88 26.39
C ALA A 56 -15.56 2.28 27.79
N GLY A 57 -15.46 3.57 28.10
CA GLY A 57 -15.00 4.08 29.40
C GLY A 57 -13.49 3.87 29.65
N ASN A 58 -12.69 3.67 28.61
CA ASN A 58 -11.25 3.56 28.71
C ASN A 58 -10.61 4.93 29.01
N PRO A 59 -9.36 5.00 29.53
CA PRO A 59 -8.68 6.27 29.82
C PRO A 59 -8.52 7.23 28.62
N TYR A 60 -8.66 6.70 27.41
CA TYR A 60 -8.60 7.46 26.16
C TYR A 60 -9.97 7.75 25.54
N SER A 61 -11.06 7.15 26.05
CA SER A 61 -12.41 7.24 25.45
C SER A 61 -12.90 8.69 25.36
N ASP A 62 -12.74 9.49 26.42
CA ASP A 62 -13.11 10.91 26.42
C ASP A 62 -12.32 11.72 25.38
N LYS A 63 -11.03 11.39 25.21
CA LYS A 63 -10.14 12.08 24.28
C LYS A 63 -10.41 11.71 22.82
N LEU A 64 -11.05 10.56 22.55
CA LEU A 64 -11.47 10.18 21.19
C LEU A 64 -12.49 11.16 20.61
N GLY A 65 -13.35 11.77 21.46
CA GLY A 65 -14.29 12.80 21.00
C GLY A 65 -13.61 13.98 20.29
N ASN A 66 -12.39 14.34 20.71
CA ASN A 66 -11.64 15.45 20.10
C ASN A 66 -11.15 15.17 18.67
N VAL A 67 -11.06 13.89 18.28
CA VAL A 67 -10.56 13.47 16.96
C VAL A 67 -11.65 12.85 16.09
N GLU A 68 -12.91 12.87 16.54
CA GLU A 68 -14.04 12.22 15.88
C GLU A 68 -14.22 12.69 14.44
N HIS A 69 -14.24 14.01 14.21
CA HIS A 69 -14.41 14.58 12.86
C HIS A 69 -13.26 14.22 11.91
N ASP A 70 -12.03 14.12 12.41
CA ASP A 70 -10.88 13.73 11.60
C ASP A 70 -10.98 12.25 11.18
N VAL A 71 -11.38 11.38 12.11
CA VAL A 71 -11.58 9.95 11.85
C VAL A 71 -12.74 9.74 10.88
N GLU A 72 -13.87 10.42 11.09
CA GLU A 72 -15.04 10.37 10.23
C GLU A 72 -14.71 10.82 8.79
N ARG A 73 -13.92 11.90 8.64
CA ARG A 73 -13.43 12.34 7.33
C ARG A 73 -12.55 11.30 6.65
N CYS A 74 -11.73 10.57 7.40
CA CYS A 74 -10.90 9.50 6.85
C CYS A 74 -11.75 8.28 6.43
N ILE A 75 -12.71 7.88 7.26
CA ILE A 75 -13.67 6.81 6.95
C ILE A 75 -14.48 7.16 5.70
N TYR A 76 -14.97 8.40 5.58
CA TYR A 76 -15.67 8.87 4.39
C TYR A 76 -14.82 8.71 3.11
N LYS A 77 -13.53 9.07 3.16
CA LYS A 77 -12.62 8.87 2.03
C LYS A 77 -12.36 7.39 1.73
N LEU A 78 -12.38 6.51 2.74
CA LEU A 78 -12.28 5.06 2.53
C LEU A 78 -13.54 4.53 1.83
N ASN A 79 -14.73 4.98 2.23
CA ASN A 79 -15.98 4.67 1.55
C ASN A 79 -15.99 5.14 0.09
N GLN A 80 -15.52 6.36 -0.19
CA GLN A 80 -15.37 6.85 -1.56
C GLN A 80 -14.44 5.94 -2.40
N ILE A 81 -13.37 5.40 -1.79
CA ILE A 81 -12.49 4.45 -2.48
C ILE A 81 -13.23 3.14 -2.81
N GLU A 82 -14.07 2.64 -1.90
CA GLU A 82 -14.89 1.46 -2.19
C GLU A 82 -15.89 1.72 -3.32
N GLU A 83 -16.54 2.89 -3.32
CA GLU A 83 -17.45 3.32 -4.38
C GLU A 83 -16.75 3.47 -5.73
N GLU A 84 -15.61 4.16 -5.78
CA GLU A 84 -14.83 4.39 -6.99
C GLU A 84 -14.30 3.09 -7.62
N THR A 85 -13.99 2.09 -6.78
CA THR A 85 -13.40 0.82 -7.24
C THR A 85 -14.39 -0.32 -7.37
N HIS A 86 -15.59 -0.17 -6.81
CA HIS A 86 -16.57 -1.25 -6.62
C HIS A 86 -15.99 -2.48 -5.90
N LEU A 87 -15.04 -2.25 -4.99
CA LEU A 87 -14.36 -3.28 -4.22
C LEU A 87 -14.29 -2.84 -2.77
N ASN A 88 -14.45 -3.79 -1.84
CA ASN A 88 -14.21 -3.49 -0.44
C ASN A 88 -12.71 -3.29 -0.14
N ILE A 89 -12.39 -2.58 0.94
CA ILE A 89 -11.01 -2.27 1.38
C ILE A 89 -10.15 -3.55 1.44
N HIS A 90 -10.71 -4.65 1.94
CA HIS A 90 -10.03 -5.94 2.00
C HIS A 90 -9.67 -6.48 0.60
N GLY A 91 -10.60 -6.43 -0.35
CA GLY A 91 -10.40 -6.85 -1.74
C GLY A 91 -9.34 -6.03 -2.45
N ILE A 92 -9.34 -4.70 -2.26
CA ILE A 92 -8.30 -3.82 -2.82
C ILE A 92 -6.92 -4.23 -2.29
N LYS A 93 -6.79 -4.46 -0.98
CA LYS A 93 -5.55 -4.91 -0.33
C LYS A 93 -5.08 -6.27 -0.87
N ASP A 94 -5.99 -7.25 -1.02
CA ASP A 94 -5.64 -8.59 -1.52
C ASP A 94 -5.15 -8.55 -2.97
N ILE A 95 -5.87 -7.85 -3.85
CA ILE A 95 -5.50 -7.72 -5.27
C ILE A 95 -4.11 -7.06 -5.38
N ASN A 96 -3.86 -6.00 -4.63
CA ASN A 96 -2.55 -5.34 -4.65
C ASN A 96 -1.42 -6.25 -4.14
N ARG A 97 -1.69 -7.05 -3.10
CA ARG A 97 -0.75 -8.04 -2.57
C ARG A 97 -0.39 -9.07 -3.64
N ARG A 98 -1.40 -9.65 -4.30
CA ARG A 98 -1.20 -10.63 -5.38
C ARG A 98 -0.44 -10.06 -6.57
N MET A 99 -0.78 -8.83 -6.98
CA MET A 99 -0.07 -8.10 -8.04
C MET A 99 1.41 -7.93 -7.68
N SER A 100 1.70 -7.46 -6.47
CA SER A 100 3.07 -7.23 -6.00
C SER A 100 3.91 -8.51 -5.97
N ILE A 101 3.31 -9.64 -5.58
CA ILE A 101 3.95 -10.96 -5.61
C ILE A 101 4.27 -11.38 -7.06
N GLY A 102 3.31 -11.22 -7.97
CA GLY A 102 3.50 -11.55 -9.39
C GLY A 102 4.62 -10.74 -10.04
N GLU A 103 4.67 -9.44 -9.76
CA GLU A 103 5.73 -8.56 -10.25
C GLU A 103 7.11 -8.90 -9.69
N ALA A 104 7.18 -9.25 -8.40
CA ALA A 104 8.42 -9.71 -7.79
C ALA A 104 8.94 -10.99 -8.45
N LYS A 105 8.03 -11.94 -8.74
CA LYS A 105 8.36 -13.18 -9.43
C LYS A 105 8.84 -12.92 -10.87
N ALA A 106 8.13 -12.08 -11.63
CA ALA A 106 8.51 -11.73 -13.01
C ALA A 106 9.86 -11.02 -13.06
N ARG A 107 10.11 -10.07 -12.14
CA ARG A 107 11.37 -9.33 -12.05
C ARG A 107 12.54 -10.27 -11.72
N ARG A 108 12.33 -11.23 -10.82
CA ARG A 108 13.35 -12.23 -10.46
C ARG A 108 13.70 -13.11 -11.67
N ALA A 109 12.70 -13.68 -12.33
CA ALA A 109 12.92 -14.51 -13.52
C ALA A 109 13.63 -13.73 -14.65
N LYS A 110 13.24 -12.46 -14.88
CA LYS A 110 13.93 -11.60 -15.86
C LYS A 110 15.38 -11.36 -15.49
N LYS A 111 15.68 -11.12 -14.22
CA LYS A 111 17.05 -10.91 -13.73
C LYS A 111 17.91 -12.16 -13.94
N GLU A 112 17.42 -13.32 -13.53
CA GLU A 112 18.10 -14.61 -13.72
C GLU A 112 18.36 -14.90 -15.20
N MET A 113 17.38 -14.63 -16.07
CA MET A 113 17.54 -14.78 -17.52
C MET A 113 18.62 -13.85 -18.09
N VAL A 114 18.65 -12.58 -17.67
CA VAL A 114 19.66 -11.62 -18.13
C VAL A 114 21.04 -12.07 -17.68
N GLU A 115 21.20 -12.46 -16.41
CA GLU A 115 22.47 -12.95 -15.85
C GLU A 115 22.99 -14.19 -16.57
N ALA A 116 22.11 -15.15 -16.89
CA ALA A 116 22.47 -16.35 -17.65
C ALA A 116 22.98 -16.04 -19.07
N ASN A 117 22.54 -14.92 -19.66
CA ASN A 117 22.89 -14.54 -21.03
C ASN A 117 24.01 -13.49 -21.12
N LEU A 118 24.61 -13.06 -20.01
CA LEU A 118 25.68 -12.05 -20.02
C LEU A 118 26.87 -12.44 -20.91
N ARG A 119 27.23 -13.73 -20.94
CA ARG A 119 28.31 -14.23 -21.82
C ARG A 119 28.02 -14.02 -23.30
N LEU A 120 26.76 -14.17 -23.71
CA LEU A 120 26.35 -13.94 -25.09
C LEU A 120 26.51 -12.45 -25.44
N VAL A 121 26.00 -11.56 -24.59
CA VAL A 121 26.13 -10.10 -24.77
C VAL A 121 27.59 -9.70 -24.92
N ILE A 122 28.47 -10.16 -24.01
CA ILE A 122 29.91 -9.90 -24.04
C ILE A 122 30.55 -10.38 -25.36
N SER A 123 30.17 -11.56 -25.85
CA SER A 123 30.72 -12.11 -27.10
C SER A 123 30.31 -11.31 -28.35
N ILE A 124 29.11 -10.71 -28.33
CA ILE A 124 28.63 -9.81 -29.38
C ILE A 124 29.34 -8.45 -29.27
N ALA A 125 29.40 -7.84 -28.07
CA ALA A 125 30.02 -6.54 -27.82
C ALA A 125 31.50 -6.49 -28.25
N LYS A 126 32.25 -7.58 -28.03
CA LYS A 126 33.66 -7.69 -28.46
C LYS A 126 33.87 -7.43 -29.96
N LYS A 127 32.88 -7.72 -30.82
CA LYS A 127 32.95 -7.48 -32.27
C LYS A 127 32.88 -5.99 -32.65
N TYR A 128 32.48 -5.12 -31.74
CA TYR A 128 32.25 -3.69 -31.98
C TYR A 128 33.21 -2.76 -31.22
N THR A 129 34.22 -3.31 -30.54
CA THR A 129 35.20 -2.60 -29.72
C THR A 129 35.93 -1.45 -30.42
N ASN A 130 36.14 -1.54 -31.73
CA ASN A 130 36.88 -0.53 -32.50
C ASN A 130 35.99 0.54 -33.17
N ARG A 131 34.75 0.74 -32.69
CA ARG A 131 33.81 1.71 -33.28
C ARG A 131 33.64 3.03 -32.51
N GLY A 132 34.58 3.34 -31.60
CA GLY A 132 34.63 4.62 -30.90
C GLY A 132 33.76 4.72 -29.63
N LEU A 133 33.20 3.61 -29.15
CA LEU A 133 32.52 3.51 -27.85
C LEU A 133 33.32 2.65 -26.87
N GLN A 134 33.27 2.97 -25.57
CA GLN A 134 33.95 2.19 -24.53
C GLN A 134 33.26 0.82 -24.36
N PHE A 135 34.02 -0.23 -24.03
CA PHE A 135 33.51 -1.59 -23.92
C PHE A 135 32.37 -1.79 -22.89
N LEU A 136 32.30 -0.97 -21.84
CA LEU A 136 31.21 -1.02 -20.86
C LEU A 136 29.91 -0.37 -21.37
N ASP A 137 30.01 0.48 -22.39
CA ASP A 137 28.88 1.14 -23.03
C ASP A 137 28.30 0.32 -24.20
N LEU A 138 29.03 -0.72 -24.65
CA LEU A 138 28.66 -1.67 -25.71
C LEU A 138 27.89 -2.88 -25.15
#